data_AF-A0AAU4HD40-F1
#
_entry.id   AF-A0AAU4HD40-F1
#
_cell.length_a   1.000
_cell.length_b   1.000
_cell.length_c   1.000
_cell.angle_alpha   90.00
_cell.angle_beta   90.00
_cell.angle_gamma   90.00
#
_symmetry.space_group_name_H-M   'P 1'
#
loop_
_entity.id
_entity.type
_entity.pdbx_description
1 polymer ?
#
loop_
_entity_poly.entity_id
_entity_poly.type
_entity_poly.pdbx_seq_one_letter_code
_entity_poly.pdbx_strand_id
1 'polypeptide(L)'
;MANSYAQAVLRTTDLAEALRAAGRLLELADTTELEVDFEAWVSTPGELERLSGAMPDAEWFSDGTDRHGSSKDGGVPSECLPVLLRRWCMAPETVEEFVAAAGDVPAMVRWDFAGWPEAPEVGLGSGGCRGAYVTVCMNARDLDICFVKEPAPDHTLYVHVKQVEAERAPWLAAQVGLRVIGELEMAPL
;
A
#
# COMPACT_ATOMS: atom_id res chain seq x y z
N MET A 1 16.08 -1.75 10.63
CA MET A 1 14.84 -1.30 9.98
C MET A 1 13.80 -1.18 11.06
N ALA A 2 13.25 0.02 11.26
CA ALA A 2 12.18 0.22 12.24
C ALA A 2 10.86 0.13 11.48
N ASN A 3 10.00 -0.81 11.86
CA ASN A 3 8.72 -1.02 11.21
C ASN A 3 7.88 0.25 11.34
N SER A 4 7.20 0.65 10.26
CA SER A 4 6.14 1.65 10.39
C SER A 4 4.92 1.00 11.02
N TYR A 5 4.04 1.85 11.55
CA TYR A 5 2.74 1.46 12.04
C TYR A 5 1.70 2.18 11.21
N ALA A 6 0.65 1.48 10.81
CA ALA A 6 -0.39 2.01 9.97
C ALA A 6 -1.72 2.03 10.73
N GLN A 7 -2.55 3.03 10.44
CA GLN A 7 -3.90 3.10 10.96
C GLN A 7 -4.88 3.37 9.83
N ALA A 8 -5.95 2.57 9.76
CA ALA A 8 -6.99 2.74 8.75
C ALA A 8 -7.77 4.04 9.03
N VAL A 9 -7.94 4.87 7.99
CA VAL A 9 -8.64 6.16 8.07
C VAL A 9 -9.83 6.27 7.12
N LEU A 10 -9.97 5.33 6.18
CA LEU A 10 -11.11 5.22 5.29
C LEU A 10 -11.25 3.78 4.82
N ARG A 11 -12.50 3.30 4.74
CA ARG A 11 -12.89 2.07 4.07
C ARG A 11 -14.09 2.38 3.18
N THR A 12 -13.99 2.05 1.91
CA THR A 12 -14.99 2.40 0.89
C THR A 12 -15.00 1.37 -0.24
N THR A 13 -16.12 1.25 -0.93
CA THR A 13 -16.22 0.46 -2.17
C THR A 13 -15.95 1.31 -3.42
N ASP A 14 -15.68 2.62 -3.27
CA ASP A 14 -15.27 3.51 -4.35
C ASP A 14 -13.75 3.70 -4.32
N LEU A 15 -13.02 2.97 -5.16
CA LEU A 15 -11.57 3.11 -5.27
C LEU A 15 -11.14 4.55 -5.58
N ALA A 16 -11.90 5.28 -6.39
CA ALA A 16 -11.56 6.65 -6.73
C ALA A 16 -11.70 7.58 -5.50
N GLU A 17 -12.61 7.28 -4.57
CA GLU A 17 -12.68 7.97 -3.28
C GLU A 17 -11.42 7.72 -2.44
N ALA A 18 -10.98 6.46 -2.35
CA ALA A 18 -9.76 6.10 -1.62
C ALA A 18 -8.52 6.80 -2.19
N LEU A 19 -8.36 6.82 -3.53
CA LEU A 19 -7.25 7.50 -4.20
C LEU A 19 -7.31 9.02 -4.05
N ARG A 20 -8.50 9.64 -4.13
CA ARG A 20 -8.66 11.08 -3.85
C ARG A 20 -8.31 11.42 -2.40
N ALA A 21 -8.69 10.58 -1.45
CA ALA A 21 -8.34 10.75 -0.05
C ALA A 21 -6.83 10.61 0.19
N ALA A 22 -6.17 9.64 -0.47
CA ALA A 22 -4.72 9.51 -0.47
C ALA A 22 -4.04 10.78 -1.03
N GLY A 23 -4.52 11.31 -2.16
CA GLY A 23 -4.01 12.55 -2.74
C GLY A 23 -4.06 13.74 -1.78
N ARG A 24 -5.18 13.92 -1.06
CA ARG A 24 -5.31 14.98 -0.04
C ARG A 24 -4.34 14.81 1.14
N LEU A 25 -3.97 13.58 1.50
CA LEU A 25 -2.94 13.33 2.51
C LEU A 25 -1.55 13.66 1.97
N LEU A 26 -1.27 13.30 0.71
CA LEU A 26 0.01 13.61 0.06
C LEU A 26 0.23 15.13 -0.10
N GLU A 27 -0.84 15.91 -0.27
CA GLU A 27 -0.76 17.39 -0.26
C GLU A 27 -0.24 17.98 1.07
N LEU A 28 -0.33 17.23 2.17
CA LEU A 28 0.21 17.63 3.48
C LEU A 28 1.67 17.25 3.67
N ALA A 29 2.16 16.26 2.90
CA ALA A 29 3.45 15.65 3.07
C ALA A 29 4.58 16.41 2.36
N ASP A 30 5.81 16.21 2.83
CA ASP A 30 7.00 16.58 2.07
C ASP A 30 7.26 15.51 1.01
N THR A 31 6.86 15.81 -0.23
CA THR A 31 6.90 14.90 -1.40
C THR A 31 8.16 15.06 -2.25
N THR A 32 9.22 15.67 -1.71
CA THR A 32 10.49 15.87 -2.44
C THR A 32 11.18 14.58 -2.88
N GLU A 33 10.96 13.48 -2.16
CA GLU A 33 11.47 12.12 -2.45
C GLU A 33 10.32 11.14 -2.69
N LEU A 34 9.25 11.57 -3.36
CA LEU A 34 8.06 10.75 -3.58
C LEU A 34 8.33 9.57 -4.52
N GLU A 35 8.14 8.36 -4.01
CA GLU A 35 8.18 7.11 -4.76
C GLU A 35 6.91 6.30 -4.49
N VAL A 36 6.61 5.34 -5.37
CA VAL A 36 5.45 4.47 -5.24
C VAL A 36 5.86 3.01 -5.30
N ASP A 37 5.32 2.23 -4.38
CA ASP A 37 5.49 0.80 -4.34
C ASP A 37 4.15 0.10 -4.61
N PHE A 38 4.23 -0.96 -5.41
CA PHE A 38 3.09 -1.78 -5.79
C PHE A 38 3.26 -3.20 -5.30
N GLU A 39 2.16 -3.76 -4.79
CA GLU A 39 2.05 -5.20 -4.58
C GLU A 39 0.71 -5.71 -5.12
N ALA A 40 0.67 -6.95 -5.63
CA ALA A 40 -0.56 -7.58 -6.07
C ALA A 40 -0.53 -9.10 -5.85
N TRP A 41 -1.64 -9.65 -5.36
CA TRP A 41 -1.80 -11.09 -5.14
C TRP A 41 -2.53 -11.74 -6.33
N VAL A 42 -1.76 -12.44 -7.15
CA VAL A 42 -2.17 -12.90 -8.49
C VAL A 42 -2.50 -14.38 -8.45
N SER A 43 -3.72 -14.74 -8.86
CA SER A 43 -4.21 -16.12 -8.81
C SER A 43 -4.36 -16.78 -10.19
N THR A 44 -4.39 -16.00 -11.27
CA THR A 44 -4.61 -16.52 -12.62
C THR A 44 -3.54 -16.03 -13.62
N PRO A 45 -3.29 -16.80 -14.71
CA PRO A 45 -2.36 -16.37 -15.75
C PRO A 45 -2.77 -15.06 -16.43
N GLY A 46 -4.07 -14.80 -16.58
CA GLY A 46 -4.56 -13.57 -17.21
C GLY A 46 -4.36 -12.33 -16.32
N GLU A 47 -4.46 -12.47 -15.01
CA GLU A 47 -4.07 -11.41 -14.05
C GLU A 47 -2.57 -11.17 -14.09
N LEU A 48 -1.77 -12.24 -14.13
CA LEU A 48 -0.32 -12.18 -14.23
C LEU A 48 0.13 -11.42 -15.48
N GLU A 49 -0.48 -11.72 -16.63
CA GLU A 49 -0.16 -11.04 -17.90
C GLU A 49 -0.43 -9.53 -17.82
N ARG A 50 -1.61 -9.13 -17.33
CA ARG A 50 -1.98 -7.71 -17.19
C ARG A 50 -1.03 -6.97 -16.23
N LEU A 51 -0.80 -7.54 -15.05
CA LEU A 51 0.00 -6.90 -14.00
C LEU A 51 1.49 -6.90 -14.32
N SER A 52 2.01 -7.88 -15.07
CA SER A 52 3.39 -7.85 -15.55
C SER A 52 3.65 -6.71 -16.52
N GLY A 53 2.64 -6.28 -17.28
CA GLY A 53 2.73 -5.10 -18.13
C GLY A 53 2.86 -3.80 -17.34
N ALA A 54 2.04 -3.64 -16.29
CA ALA A 54 2.04 -2.44 -15.44
C ALA A 54 3.19 -2.41 -14.42
N MET A 55 3.77 -3.56 -14.08
CA MET A 55 4.91 -3.70 -13.18
C MET A 55 6.06 -4.44 -13.86
N PRO A 56 6.75 -3.80 -14.82
CA PRO A 56 7.91 -4.42 -15.45
C PRO A 56 8.99 -4.71 -14.41
N ASP A 57 9.64 -5.87 -14.54
CA ASP A 57 10.69 -6.36 -13.64
C ASP A 57 10.23 -6.55 -12.18
N ALA A 58 8.93 -6.76 -11.94
CA ALA A 58 8.42 -7.09 -10.61
C ALA A 58 9.12 -8.34 -10.04
N GLU A 59 9.51 -8.25 -8.78
CA GLU A 59 9.85 -9.44 -8.01
C GLU A 59 8.57 -10.25 -7.77
N TRP A 60 8.71 -11.57 -7.66
CA TRP A 60 7.57 -12.42 -7.35
C TRP A 60 7.95 -13.58 -6.45
N PHE A 61 6.99 -14.02 -5.66
CA PHE A 61 7.11 -15.13 -4.72
C PHE A 61 5.84 -15.98 -4.79
N SER A 62 5.99 -17.30 -4.84
CA SER A 62 4.87 -18.23 -4.73
C SER A 62 4.23 -18.11 -3.36
N ASP A 63 2.91 -18.02 -3.33
CA ASP A 63 2.13 -18.07 -2.11
C ASP A 63 1.38 -19.41 -2.03
N GLY A 64 1.50 -20.12 -0.90
CA GLY A 64 0.91 -21.44 -0.70
C GLY A 64 1.86 -22.48 -0.10
N THR A 65 1.30 -23.38 0.72
CA THR A 65 2.05 -24.35 1.54
C THR A 65 2.83 -25.39 0.75
N ASP A 66 2.40 -25.71 -0.47
CA ASP A 66 2.98 -26.79 -1.30
C ASP A 66 3.69 -26.25 -2.55
N ARG A 67 3.80 -24.92 -2.70
CA ARG A 67 4.43 -24.27 -3.84
C ARG A 67 5.66 -23.50 -3.39
N HIS A 68 6.75 -23.70 -4.10
CA HIS A 68 8.00 -23.01 -3.87
C HIS A 68 8.47 -22.45 -5.21
N GLY A 69 8.76 -21.15 -5.23
CA GLY A 69 9.30 -20.47 -6.39
C GLY A 69 9.37 -18.98 -6.15
N SER A 70 10.40 -18.36 -6.66
CA SER A 70 10.53 -16.91 -6.67
C SER A 70 11.24 -16.46 -7.93
N SER A 71 11.20 -15.16 -8.20
CA SER A 71 12.03 -14.53 -9.23
C SER A 71 13.52 -14.81 -9.02
N LYS A 72 13.97 -14.96 -7.76
CA LYS A 72 15.37 -15.24 -7.40
C LYS A 72 15.80 -16.67 -7.73
N ASP A 73 14.85 -17.61 -7.73
CA ASP A 73 15.11 -19.02 -8.04
C ASP A 73 15.05 -19.31 -9.54
N GLY A 74 14.77 -18.29 -10.37
CA GLY A 74 14.64 -18.45 -11.83
C GLY A 74 13.40 -19.23 -12.26
N GLY A 75 12.38 -19.31 -11.39
CA GLY A 75 11.13 -20.00 -11.68
C GLY A 75 10.29 -19.30 -12.75
N VAL A 76 9.21 -19.96 -13.17
CA VAL A 76 8.22 -19.37 -14.07
C VAL A 76 6.97 -19.02 -13.25
N PRO A 77 6.60 -17.73 -13.09
CA PRO A 77 5.53 -17.32 -12.17
C PRO A 77 4.17 -17.98 -12.49
N SER A 78 3.86 -18.20 -13.77
CA SER A 78 2.61 -18.85 -14.19
C SER A 78 2.50 -20.31 -13.75
N GLU A 79 3.61 -20.99 -13.46
CA GLU A 79 3.63 -22.37 -12.95
C GLU A 79 3.48 -22.41 -11.41
N CYS A 80 3.71 -21.28 -10.75
CA CYS A 80 3.79 -21.16 -9.30
C CYS A 80 2.56 -20.47 -8.66
N LEU A 81 1.51 -20.16 -9.43
CA LEU A 81 0.31 -19.46 -8.95
C LEU A 81 -0.36 -20.15 -7.73
N PRO A 82 -0.91 -19.39 -6.77
CA PRO A 82 -0.92 -17.93 -6.72
C PRO A 82 0.48 -17.35 -6.38
N VAL A 83 0.75 -16.14 -6.86
CA VAL A 83 2.02 -15.44 -6.58
C VAL A 83 1.74 -14.03 -6.09
N LEU A 84 2.60 -13.54 -5.21
CA LEU A 84 2.69 -12.14 -4.87
C LEU A 84 3.65 -11.46 -5.83
N LEU A 85 3.19 -10.47 -6.59
CA LEU A 85 4.03 -9.56 -7.37
C LEU A 85 4.37 -8.34 -6.52
N ARG A 86 5.62 -7.87 -6.58
CA ARG A 86 6.09 -6.66 -5.91
C ARG A 86 6.96 -5.82 -6.82
N ARG A 87 6.71 -4.51 -6.85
CA ARG A 87 7.56 -3.56 -7.56
C ARG A 87 7.79 -2.31 -6.72
N TRP A 88 9.05 -2.01 -6.48
CA TRP A 88 9.50 -0.90 -5.64
C TRP A 88 9.98 0.30 -6.46
N CYS A 89 9.93 1.49 -5.87
CA CYS A 89 10.52 2.73 -6.38
C CYS A 89 10.01 3.13 -7.77
N MET A 90 8.70 2.99 -7.98
CA MET A 90 8.02 3.41 -9.20
C MET A 90 7.69 4.90 -9.16
N ALA A 91 7.57 5.50 -10.35
CA ALA A 91 7.17 6.90 -10.48
C ALA A 91 5.66 7.07 -10.16
N PRO A 92 5.23 8.14 -9.47
CA PRO A 92 3.83 8.35 -9.11
C PRO A 92 2.84 8.34 -10.27
N GLU A 93 3.29 8.68 -11.47
CA GLU A 93 2.47 8.69 -12.69
C GLU A 93 2.02 7.30 -13.13
N THR A 94 2.68 6.24 -12.63
CA THR A 94 2.37 4.84 -12.98
C THR A 94 1.19 4.26 -12.20
N VAL A 95 0.67 4.99 -11.19
CA VAL A 95 -0.45 4.54 -10.34
C VAL A 95 -1.70 4.25 -11.16
N GLU A 96 -2.05 5.11 -12.12
CA GLU A 96 -3.28 4.94 -12.92
C GLU A 96 -3.22 3.66 -13.77
N GLU A 97 -2.07 3.40 -14.40
CA GLU A 97 -1.84 2.19 -15.19
C GLU A 97 -1.90 0.93 -14.31
N PHE A 98 -1.26 0.96 -13.14
CA PHE A 98 -1.31 -0.14 -12.19
C PHE A 98 -2.73 -0.43 -11.70
N VAL A 99 -3.47 0.60 -11.29
CA VAL A 99 -4.86 0.49 -10.82
C VAL A 99 -5.74 -0.12 -11.90
N ALA A 100 -5.58 0.32 -13.15
CA ALA A 100 -6.33 -0.23 -14.29
C ALA A 100 -5.99 -1.70 -14.56
N ALA A 101 -4.72 -2.09 -14.44
CA ALA A 101 -4.27 -3.47 -14.65
C ALA A 101 -4.74 -4.42 -13.53
N ALA A 102 -4.75 -3.95 -12.28
CA ALA A 102 -5.17 -4.70 -11.11
C ALA A 102 -6.66 -5.10 -11.18
N GLY A 103 -7.55 -4.17 -11.53
CA GLY A 103 -8.99 -4.43 -11.54
C GLY A 103 -9.47 -4.95 -10.18
N ASP A 104 -10.03 -6.17 -10.16
CA ASP A 104 -10.56 -6.81 -8.95
C ASP A 104 -9.52 -7.62 -8.15
N VAL A 105 -8.24 -7.61 -8.58
CA VAL A 105 -7.15 -8.28 -7.88
C VAL A 105 -6.87 -7.60 -6.52
N PRO A 106 -6.69 -8.35 -5.42
CA PRO A 106 -6.16 -7.79 -4.18
C PRO A 106 -4.77 -7.18 -4.42
N ALA A 107 -4.66 -5.87 -4.21
CA ALA A 107 -3.48 -5.10 -4.57
C ALA A 107 -3.22 -3.99 -3.56
N MET A 108 -2.03 -3.41 -3.61
CA MET A 108 -1.60 -2.33 -2.73
C MET A 108 -0.87 -1.28 -3.55
N VAL A 109 -1.19 -0.02 -3.29
CA VAL A 109 -0.38 1.14 -3.69
C VAL A 109 0.11 1.82 -2.43
N ARG A 110 1.43 1.91 -2.26
CA ARG A 110 2.06 2.66 -1.17
C ARG A 110 2.86 3.82 -1.72
N TRP A 111 2.67 5.00 -1.15
CA TRP A 111 3.49 6.17 -1.43
C TRP A 111 4.47 6.37 -0.29
N ASP A 112 5.74 6.45 -0.63
CA ASP A 112 6.85 6.72 0.27
C ASP A 112 7.36 8.14 0.01
N PHE A 113 7.58 8.93 1.07
CA PHE A 113 7.96 10.33 0.94
C PHE A 113 8.85 10.81 2.10
N ALA A 114 9.38 12.04 2.01
CA ALA A 114 10.45 12.52 2.88
C ALA A 114 10.01 12.74 4.33
N GLY A 115 8.74 13.08 4.55
CA GLY A 115 8.22 13.30 5.91
C GLY A 115 6.78 13.81 5.98
N TRP A 116 6.22 13.66 7.17
CA TRP A 116 4.96 14.32 7.54
C TRP A 116 5.22 15.74 8.05
N PRO A 117 4.23 16.65 7.94
CA PRO A 117 4.39 18.03 8.41
C PRO A 117 4.50 18.10 9.94
N GLU A 118 4.81 19.28 10.48
CA GLU A 118 4.69 19.50 11.93
C GLU A 118 3.23 19.37 12.38
N ALA A 119 3.02 18.83 13.58
CA ALA A 119 1.69 18.68 14.18
C ALA A 119 1.71 19.21 15.63
N PRO A 120 1.86 20.54 15.81
CA PRO A 120 2.03 21.14 17.13
C PRO A 120 0.81 20.96 18.05
N GLU A 121 -0.39 20.79 17.50
CA GLU A 121 -1.62 20.57 18.28
C GLU A 121 -1.61 19.24 19.06
N VAL A 122 -0.81 18.28 18.59
CA VAL A 122 -0.57 17.00 19.27
C VAL A 122 0.85 16.88 19.83
N GLY A 123 1.58 18.01 19.89
CA GLY A 123 2.92 18.08 20.47
C GLY A 123 4.02 17.40 19.65
N LEU A 124 3.82 17.25 18.33
CA LEU A 124 4.77 16.59 17.45
C LEU A 124 5.42 17.60 16.49
N GLY A 125 6.75 17.52 16.37
CA GLY A 125 7.51 18.27 15.37
C GLY A 125 7.37 17.68 13.96
N SER A 126 8.31 17.98 13.07
CA SER A 126 8.33 17.42 11.73
C SER A 126 8.50 15.90 11.77
N GLY A 127 7.72 15.20 10.94
CA GLY A 127 7.92 13.78 10.70
C GLY A 127 9.16 13.58 9.85
N GLY A 128 10.00 12.61 10.19
CA GLY A 128 11.05 12.14 9.29
C GLY A 128 10.53 11.02 8.38
N CYS A 129 11.35 10.60 7.41
CA CYS A 129 10.99 9.57 6.41
C CYS A 129 10.50 8.24 6.99
N ARG A 130 10.92 7.88 8.21
CA ARG A 130 10.43 6.65 8.87
C ARG A 130 8.95 6.80 9.25
N GLY A 131 8.10 5.99 8.62
CA GLY A 131 6.66 6.05 8.81
C GLY A 131 6.01 7.22 8.07
N ALA A 132 6.66 7.75 7.03
CA ALA A 132 6.09 8.77 6.15
C ALA A 132 5.53 8.07 4.90
N TYR A 133 4.45 7.29 5.11
CA TYR A 133 3.81 6.51 4.06
C TYR A 133 2.29 6.68 4.06
N VAL A 134 1.70 6.57 2.88
CA VAL A 134 0.27 6.40 2.69
C VAL A 134 0.07 5.12 1.90
N THR A 135 -0.88 4.28 2.31
CA THR A 135 -1.14 3.01 1.62
C THR A 135 -2.62 2.87 1.30
N VAL A 136 -2.94 2.53 0.06
CA VAL A 136 -4.28 2.10 -0.37
C VAL A 136 -4.22 0.61 -0.65
N CYS A 137 -4.92 -0.18 0.15
CA CYS A 137 -5.18 -1.58 -0.11
C CYS A 137 -6.46 -1.69 -0.95
N MET A 138 -6.34 -2.29 -2.13
CA MET A 138 -7.41 -2.51 -3.09
C MET A 138 -7.96 -3.92 -2.95
N ASN A 139 -9.27 -4.06 -3.02
CA ASN A 139 -9.97 -5.34 -2.95
C ASN A 139 -9.56 -6.18 -1.71
N ALA A 140 -9.24 -5.49 -0.62
CA ALA A 140 -8.63 -6.04 0.59
C ALA A 140 -9.00 -5.18 1.80
N ARG A 141 -9.23 -5.85 2.94
CA ARG A 141 -9.53 -5.20 4.22
C ARG A 141 -8.33 -5.10 5.15
N ASP A 142 -7.33 -5.92 4.90
CA ASP A 142 -6.12 -6.06 5.70
C ASP A 142 -4.97 -5.35 5.02
N LEU A 143 -4.04 -4.82 5.83
CA LEU A 143 -2.86 -4.12 5.36
C LEU A 143 -1.88 -5.04 4.63
N ASP A 144 -1.81 -6.31 5.05
CA ASP A 144 -0.97 -7.33 4.41
C ASP A 144 -1.78 -8.12 3.39
N ILE A 145 -1.59 -7.80 2.11
CA ILE A 145 -2.32 -8.44 1.03
C ILE A 145 -1.96 -9.92 0.85
N CYS A 146 -0.84 -10.40 1.41
CA CYS A 146 -0.43 -11.81 1.33
C CYS A 146 -1.29 -12.71 2.24
N PHE A 147 -1.87 -12.16 3.30
CA PHE A 147 -2.74 -12.90 4.20
C PHE A 147 -4.23 -12.85 3.79
N VAL A 148 -4.54 -12.15 2.69
CA VAL A 148 -5.92 -12.04 2.18
C VAL A 148 -6.35 -13.38 1.59
N LYS A 149 -7.12 -14.13 2.38
CA LYS A 149 -7.67 -15.43 1.95
C LYS A 149 -8.83 -15.29 0.97
N GLU A 150 -9.56 -14.19 1.06
CA GLU A 150 -10.72 -13.89 0.22
C GLU A 150 -10.69 -12.40 -0.16
N PRO A 151 -10.70 -12.06 -1.47
CA PRO A 151 -10.85 -10.67 -1.91
C PRO A 151 -12.09 -10.02 -1.29
N ALA A 152 -11.94 -8.77 -0.87
CA ALA A 152 -13.05 -7.96 -0.38
C ALA A 152 -13.45 -6.94 -1.46
N PRO A 153 -14.73 -6.51 -1.55
CA PRO A 153 -15.11 -5.39 -2.43
C PRO A 153 -14.67 -4.02 -1.89
N ASP A 154 -14.08 -3.99 -0.70
CA ASP A 154 -13.66 -2.78 -0.01
C ASP A 154 -12.22 -2.42 -0.38
N HIS A 155 -11.96 -1.11 -0.44
CA HIS A 155 -10.64 -0.51 -0.49
C HIS A 155 -10.39 0.22 0.83
N THR A 156 -9.22 0.02 1.41
CA THR A 156 -8.86 0.61 2.72
C THR A 156 -7.65 1.51 2.57
N LEU A 157 -7.77 2.76 3.05
CA LEU A 157 -6.70 3.73 3.11
C LEU A 157 -6.09 3.74 4.50
N TYR A 158 -4.77 3.62 4.55
CA TYR A 158 -3.96 3.63 5.76
C TYR A 158 -3.00 4.82 5.77
N VAL A 159 -2.87 5.41 6.94
CA VAL A 159 -1.82 6.40 7.25
C VAL A 159 -0.74 5.71 8.06
N HIS A 160 0.50 5.73 7.58
CA HIS A 160 1.62 5.21 8.33
C HIS A 160 2.24 6.31 9.20
N VAL A 161 2.76 5.91 10.36
CA VAL A 161 3.44 6.75 11.35
C VAL A 161 4.48 5.91 12.08
N LYS A 162 5.35 6.55 12.87
CA LYS A 162 6.14 5.83 13.88
C LYS A 162 5.26 5.49 15.07
N GLN A 163 5.51 4.36 15.73
CA GLN A 163 4.76 3.99 16.95
C GLN A 163 4.75 5.09 18.02
N VAL A 164 5.89 5.75 18.24
CA VAL A 164 6.03 6.83 19.23
C VAL A 164 5.35 8.13 18.81
N GLU A 165 4.93 8.23 17.55
CA GLU A 165 4.19 9.36 16.97
C GLU A 165 2.76 8.94 16.59
N ALA A 166 2.19 7.93 17.27
CA ALA A 166 0.87 7.36 16.93
C ALA A 166 -0.24 8.42 16.80
N GLU A 167 -0.22 9.46 17.65
CA GLU A 167 -1.17 10.58 17.64
C GLU A 167 -1.17 11.38 16.33
N ARG A 168 -0.14 11.24 15.50
CA ARG A 168 -0.06 11.87 14.18
C ARG A 168 -1.11 11.29 13.22
N ALA A 169 -1.41 10.00 13.28
CA ALA A 169 -2.37 9.37 12.37
C ALA A 169 -3.80 9.95 12.50
N PRO A 170 -4.42 10.03 13.69
CA PRO A 170 -5.72 10.68 13.85
C PRO A 170 -5.67 12.18 13.54
N TRP A 171 -4.56 12.86 13.84
CA TRP A 171 -4.40 14.28 13.47
C TRP A 171 -4.40 14.47 11.95
N LEU A 172 -3.64 13.67 11.19
CA LEU A 172 -3.60 13.71 9.72
C LEU A 172 -4.96 13.38 9.11
N ALA A 173 -5.63 12.35 9.63
CA ALA A 173 -6.98 12.00 9.19
C ALA A 173 -7.94 13.19 9.34
N ALA A 174 -7.89 13.89 10.49
CA ALA A 174 -8.74 15.05 10.73
C ALA A 174 -8.46 16.21 9.76
N GLN A 175 -7.21 16.43 9.34
CA GLN A 175 -6.86 17.48 8.37
C GLN A 175 -7.57 17.29 7.02
N VAL A 176 -7.82 16.04 6.61
CA VAL A 176 -8.51 15.72 5.36
C VAL A 176 -10.01 15.40 5.53
N GLY A 177 -10.55 15.69 6.72
CA GLY A 177 -11.97 15.47 7.06
C GLY A 177 -12.34 14.00 7.32
N LEU A 178 -11.34 13.15 7.61
CA LEU A 178 -11.52 11.74 7.94
C LEU A 178 -11.32 11.49 9.44
N ARG A 179 -11.51 10.24 9.86
CA ARG A 179 -11.27 9.75 11.22
C ARG A 179 -10.68 8.35 11.14
N VAL A 180 -9.89 7.98 12.15
CA VAL A 180 -9.40 6.60 12.28
C VAL A 180 -10.56 5.63 12.50
N ILE A 181 -10.51 4.47 11.85
CA ILE A 181 -11.55 3.43 11.87
C ILE A 181 -11.02 2.06 12.33
N GLY A 182 -9.75 1.97 12.69
CA GLY A 182 -9.10 0.74 13.15
C GLY A 182 -8.01 1.01 14.19
N GLU A 183 -7.48 -0.06 14.74
CA GLU A 183 -6.35 -0.02 15.66
C GLU A 183 -5.05 0.32 14.90
N LEU A 184 -4.02 0.70 15.67
CA LEU A 184 -2.69 0.90 15.13
C LEU A 184 -2.05 -0.48 14.89
N GLU A 185 -1.78 -0.80 13.62
CA GLU A 185 -1.23 -2.08 13.19
C GLU A 185 0.23 -1.92 12.77
N MET A 186 1.07 -2.92 13.02
CA MET A 186 2.44 -2.90 12.53
C MET A 186 2.44 -3.24 11.04
N ALA A 187 3.07 -2.41 10.21
CA ALA A 187 3.15 -2.68 8.79
C ALA A 187 4.03 -3.91 8.51
N PRO A 188 3.63 -4.80 7.59
CA PRO A 188 4.47 -5.90 7.15
C PRO A 188 5.75 -5.39 6.48
N LEU A 189 6.80 -6.21 6.54
CA LEU A 189 8.13 -5.91 5.99
C LEU A 189 8.22 -6.19 4.48
#